data_AF-A0Z1S0-F1
#
_entry.id   AF-A0Z1S0-F1
#
_cell.length_a   1.000
_cell.length_b   1.000
_cell.length_c   1.000
_cell.angle_alpha   90.00
_cell.angle_beta   90.00
_cell.angle_gamma   90.00
#
_symmetry.space_group_name_H-M   'P 1'
#
loop_
_entity.id
_entity.type
_entity.pdbx_description
1 polymer ?
#
loop_
_entity_poly.entity_id
_entity_poly.type
_entity_poly.pdbx_seq_one_letter_code
_entity_poly.pdbx_strand_id
1 'polypeptide(L)' 'MYFQTWSAVWQMDGHGPYVWGAYSLTLLVIIILIAVPLVRTRDLTRAIHNDERRRAVAAEASGKNHASKT' A
#
# COMPACT_ATOMS: atom_id res chain seq x y z
N MET A 1 9.18 36.26 27.13
CA MET A 1 9.55 35.07 26.34
C MET A 1 8.49 33.99 26.59
N TYR A 2 7.46 33.91 25.74
CA TYR A 2 6.20 33.20 26.05
C TYR A 2 6.15 31.73 25.57
N PHE A 3 7.22 31.23 24.96
CA PHE A 3 7.27 29.91 24.32
C PHE A 3 8.57 29.13 24.65
N GLN A 4 8.96 29.07 25.92
CA GLN A 4 10.20 28.39 26.32
C GLN A 4 10.05 26.87 26.54
N THR A 5 8.86 26.31 26.39
CA THR A 5 8.61 24.90 26.70
C THR A 5 7.69 24.25 25.67
N TRP A 6 8.13 23.12 25.10
CA TRP A 6 7.35 22.24 24.23
C TRP A 6 5.97 21.87 24.81
N SER A 7 5.83 21.92 26.14
CA SER A 7 4.57 21.74 26.88
C SER A 7 3.51 22.82 26.56
N ALA A 8 3.89 24.08 26.30
CA ALA A 8 2.93 25.15 25.95
C ALA A 8 2.26 24.94 24.57
N VAL A 9 2.93 24.21 23.67
CA VAL A 9 2.38 23.83 22.35
C VAL A 9 1.34 22.70 22.49
N TRP A 10 1.46 21.87 23.53
CA TRP A 10 0.52 20.80 23.86
C TRP A 10 -0.60 21.26 24.80
N GLN A 11 -0.33 22.30 25.60
CA GLN A 11 -1.26 22.93 26.52
C GLN A 11 -1.49 24.38 26.10
N MET A 12 -2.03 24.59 24.89
CA MET A 12 -2.73 25.84 24.58
C MET A 12 -4.03 25.86 25.39
N ASP A 13 -3.94 26.30 26.65
CA ASP A 13 -5.10 26.50 27.54
C ASP A 13 -6.04 25.28 27.71
N GLY A 14 -5.51 24.06 27.58
CA GLY A 14 -6.28 22.82 27.72
C GLY A 14 -6.92 22.27 26.44
N HIS A 15 -6.81 22.98 25.31
CA HIS A 15 -7.41 22.55 24.04
C HIS A 15 -6.47 21.78 23.10
N GLY A 16 -5.17 21.71 23.41
CA GLY A 16 -4.18 21.01 22.59
C GLY A 16 -4.53 19.55 22.25
N PRO A 17 -5.06 18.72 23.18
CA PRO A 17 -5.42 17.34 22.88
C PRO A 17 -6.46 17.19 21.76
N TYR A 18 -7.41 18.13 21.65
CA TYR A 18 -8.43 18.11 20.59
C TYR A 18 -7.83 18.42 19.22
N VAL A 19 -6.95 19.41 19.16
CA VAL A 19 -6.28 19.84 17.93
C VAL A 19 -5.36 18.73 17.43
N TRP A 20 -4.49 18.21 18.28
CA TRP A 20 -3.60 17.11 17.95
C TRP A 20 -4.36 15.82 17.65
N GLY A 21 -5.49 15.56 18.32
CA GLY A 21 -6.37 14.43 18.01
C GLY A 21 -6.97 14.53 16.61
N ALA A 22 -7.51 15.69 16.22
CA ALA A 22 -8.03 15.92 14.87
C ALA A 22 -6.93 15.77 13.80
N TYR A 23 -5.77 16.40 14.01
CA TYR A 23 -4.64 16.26 13.08
C TYR A 23 -4.14 14.83 12.97
N SER A 24 -4.07 14.09 14.09
CA SER A 24 -3.63 12.69 14.09
C SER A 24 -4.62 11.80 13.37
N LEU A 25 -5.93 12.04 13.53
CA LEU A 25 -6.97 11.30 12.82
C LEU A 25 -6.91 11.57 11.31
N THR A 26 -6.75 12.82 10.90
CA THR A 26 -6.59 13.16 9.48
C THR A 26 -5.32 12.53 8.90
N LEU A 27 -4.20 12.61 9.61
CA LEU A 27 -2.94 11.99 9.21
C LEU A 27 -3.10 10.47 9.05
N LEU A 28 -3.80 9.83 10.00
CA LEU A 28 -4.09 8.39 9.94
C LEU A 28 -4.90 8.03 8.69
N VAL A 29 -5.95 8.80 8.38
CA VAL A 29 -6.75 8.59 7.16
C VAL A 29 -5.90 8.73 5.90
N ILE A 30 -5.04 9.75 5.83
CA ILE A 30 -4.12 9.95 4.70
C ILE A 30 -3.17 8.75 4.56
N ILE A 31 -2.58 8.29 5.66
CA ILE A 31 -1.68 7.12 5.66
C ILE A 31 -2.42 5.88 5.14
N ILE A 32 -3.65 5.63 5.59
CA ILE A 32 -4.46 4.51 5.13
C ILE A 32 -4.74 4.62 3.63
N LEU A 33 -5.14 5.80 3.15
CA LEU A 33 -5.41 6.04 1.73
C LEU A 33 -4.19 5.82 0.84
N ILE A 34 -2.98 6.04 1.35
CA ILE A 34 -1.73 5.78 0.62
C ILE A 34 -1.32 4.29 0.75
N ALA A 35 -1.48 3.70 1.93
CA ALA A 35 -1.09 2.32 2.20
C ALA A 35 -1.96 1.31 1.42
N VAL A 36 -3.27 1.54 1.32
CA VAL A 36 -4.22 0.67 0.60
C VAL A 36 -3.80 0.43 -0.87
N PRO A 37 -3.57 1.45 -1.72
CA PRO A 37 -3.16 1.25 -3.11
C PRO A 37 -1.76 0.66 -3.21
N LEU A 38 -0.83 0.99 -2.29
CA LEU A 38 0.50 0.40 -2.26
C LEU A 38 0.46 -1.11 -1.97
N VAL A 39 -0.40 -1.57 -1.07
CA VAL A 39 -0.58 -3.00 -0.81
C VAL A 39 -1.31 -3.67 -1.97
N ARG A 40 -2.37 -3.04 -2.49
CA ARG A 40 -3.21 -3.58 -3.58
C ARG A 40 -2.45 -3.74 -4.90
N THR A 41 -1.54 -2.82 -5.22
CA THR A 41 -0.74 -2.89 -6.46
C THR A 41 0.26 -4.04 -6.43
N ARG A 42 0.80 -4.39 -5.25
CA ARG A 42 1.72 -5.53 -5.10
C ARG A 42 1.06 -6.87 -5.38
N ASP A 43 -0.24 -7.00 -5.11
CA ASP A 43 -1.00 -8.23 -5.38
C ASP A 43 -1.25 -8.44 -6.88
N LEU A 44 -1.43 -7.36 -7.65
CA LEU A 44 -1.70 -7.44 -9.09
C LEU A 44 -0.46 -7.88 -9.89
N THR A 45 0.74 -7.44 -9.52
CA THR A 45 1.98 -7.83 -10.21
C THR A 45 2.25 -9.33 -10.08
N ARG A 46 1.91 -9.94 -8.93
CA ARG A 46 2.03 -11.39 -8.72
C ARG A 46 1.07 -12.19 -9.60
N ALA A 47 -0.14 -11.68 -9.83
CA ALA A 47 -1.12 -12.35 -10.69
C ALA A 47 -0.66 -12.37 -12.16
N ILE A 48 -0.13 -11.25 -12.66
CA ILE A 48 0.34 -11.14 -14.06
C ILE A 48 1.53 -12.07 -14.32
N HIS A 49 2.53 -12.09 -13.43
CA HIS A 49 3.71 -12.94 -13.61
C HIS A 49 3.38 -14.44 -13.60
N ASN A 50 2.39 -14.85 -12.82
CA ASN A 50 1.93 -16.24 -12.80
C ASN A 50 1.17 -16.63 -14.07
N ASP A 51 0.42 -15.71 -14.69
CA ASP A 51 -0.33 -16.00 -15.91
C ASP A 51 0.60 -16.15 -17.12
N GLU A 52 1.65 -15.32 -17.22
CA GLU A 52 2.70 -15.46 -18.24
C GLU A 52 3.40 -16.81 -18.16
N ARG A 53 3.75 -17.26 -16.95
CA ARG A 53 4.40 -18.54 -16.74
C ARG A 53 3.50 -19.72 -17.12
N ARG A 54 2.20 -19.65 -16.83
CA ARG A 54 1.21 -20.66 -17.26
C ARG A 54 1.06 -20.71 -18.77
N ARG A 55 1.03 -19.55 -19.45
CA ARG A 55 0.96 -19.48 -20.92
C ARG A 55 2.21 -20.02 -21.59
N ALA A 56 3.39 -19.73 -21.05
CA ALA A 56 4.66 -20.27 -21.55
C ALA A 56 4.69 -21.81 -21.48
N VAL A 57 4.29 -22.38 -20.34
CA VAL A 57 4.21 -23.84 -20.16
C VAL A 57 3.14 -24.46 -21.05
N ALA A 58 1.99 -23.81 -21.22
CA ALA A 58 0.93 -24.28 -22.13
C ALA A 58 1.35 -24.24 -23.61
N ALA A 59 2.10 -23.21 -24.01
CA ALA A 59 2.63 -23.09 -25.37
C ALA A 59 3.68 -24.17 -25.68
N GLU A 60 4.60 -24.44 -24.75
CA GLU A 60 5.56 -25.56 -24.88
C GLU A 60 4.85 -26.92 -24.95
N ALA A 61 3.84 -27.16 -24.11
CA ALA A 61 3.07 -28.40 -24.12
C ALA A 61 2.29 -28.59 -25.44
N SER A 62 1.75 -27.51 -26.02
CA SER A 62 1.06 -27.54 -27.31
C SER A 62 2.02 -27.86 -28.47
N GLY A 63 3.22 -27.24 -28.48
CA GLY A 63 4.25 -27.52 -29.48
C GLY A 63 4.78 -28.97 -29.41
N LYS A 64 4.98 -29.51 -28.21
CA LYS A 64 5.47 -30.89 -28.03
C LYS A 64 4.45 -31.94 -28.49
N ASN A 65 3.16 -31.70 -28.26
CA ASN A 65 2.09 -32.58 -28.73
C ASN A 65 1.97 -32.60 -30.26
N HIS A 66 2.30 -31.48 -30.93
CA HIS A 66 2.27 -31.41 -32.39
C HIS A 66 3.49 -32.05 -33.05
N ALA A 67 4.67 -31.97 -32.42
CA ALA A 67 5.91 -32.59 -32.89
C ALA A 67 5.97 -34.11 -32.68
N SER A 68 5.25 -34.65 -31.68
CA SER A 68 5.20 -36.10 -31.42
C SER A 68 4.25 -36.86 -32.35
N LYS A 69 3.47 -36.17 -33.19
CA LYS A 69 2.39 -36.75 -34.00
C LYS A 69 2.72 -36.85 -35.49
N THR A 70 3.91 -36.42 -35.90
CA THR A 70 4.48 -36.53 -37.26
C THR A 70 5.58 -37.56 -37.27
#